data_AF-A0A7X6CHT2-F1
#
_entry.id   AF-A0A7X6CHT2-F1
#
_cell.length_a   1.000
_cell.length_b   1.000
_cell.length_c   1.000
_cell.angle_alpha   90.00
_cell.angle_beta   90.00
_cell.angle_gamma   90.00
#
_symmetry.space_group_name_H-M   'P 1'
#
loop_
_entity.id
_entity.type
_entity.pdbx_description
1 polymer ?
#
loop_
_entity_poly.entity_id
_entity_poly.type
_entity_poly.pdbx_seq_one_letter_code
_entity_poly.pdbx_strand_id
1 'polypeptide(L)'
;MTQTLNIQHLPPEAIHSLMAHLPDYVKVALIAKANELECSLEAVIEMAIASFLDSEALSFEDCLLSQRLQKSKLVESHPNK
;
A
#
# COMPACT_ATOMS: atom_id res chain seq x y z
N MET A 1 -22.14 -22.21 4.70
CA MET A 1 -22.66 -21.08 3.91
C MET A 1 -21.51 -20.55 3.09
N THR A 2 -21.50 -20.80 1.79
CA THR A 2 -20.46 -20.29 0.88
C THR A 2 -20.67 -18.79 0.71
N GLN A 3 -19.87 -17.98 1.41
CA GLN A 3 -19.82 -16.54 1.17
C GLN A 3 -19.34 -16.35 -0.27
N THR A 4 -20.27 -15.97 -1.14
CA THR A 4 -19.95 -15.48 -2.47
C THR A 4 -19.30 -14.12 -2.24
N LEU A 5 -17.97 -14.07 -2.21
CA LEU A 5 -17.25 -12.81 -2.24
C LEU A 5 -17.66 -12.14 -3.57
N ASN A 6 -18.54 -11.15 -3.48
CA ASN A 6 -18.84 -10.28 -4.60
C ASN A 6 -17.60 -9.42 -4.80
N ILE A 7 -16.64 -9.93 -5.56
CA ILE A 7 -15.39 -9.23 -5.88
C ILE A 7 -15.79 -8.14 -6.87
N GLN A 8 -16.02 -6.95 -6.32
CA GLN A 8 -16.30 -5.77 -7.09
C GLN A 8 -14.96 -5.21 -7.59
N HIS A 9 -14.75 -5.31 -8.89
CA HIS A 9 -13.60 -4.70 -9.56
C HIS A 9 -13.86 -3.22 -9.85
N LEU A 10 -12.79 -2.44 -9.89
CA LEU A 10 -12.84 -1.09 -10.41
C LEU A 10 -13.15 -1.15 -11.92
N PRO A 11 -14.10 -0.35 -12.41
CA PRO A 11 -14.39 -0.32 -13.84
C PRO A 11 -13.14 0.09 -14.63
N PRO A 12 -12.82 -0.57 -15.77
CA PRO A 12 -11.63 -0.26 -16.56
C PRO A 12 -11.52 1.22 -16.94
N GLU A 13 -12.63 1.87 -17.25
CA GLU A 13 -12.70 3.29 -17.56
C GLU A 13 -12.28 4.19 -16.39
N ALA A 14 -12.56 3.79 -15.14
CA ALA A 14 -12.13 4.53 -13.96
C ALA A 14 -10.62 4.39 -13.75
N ILE A 15 -10.07 3.21 -13.99
CA ILE A 15 -8.62 2.95 -13.92
C ILE A 15 -7.88 3.77 -14.98
N HIS A 16 -8.40 3.80 -16.20
CA HIS A 16 -7.83 4.60 -17.29
C HIS A 16 -7.88 6.10 -16.96
N SER A 17 -9.00 6.58 -16.41
CA SER A 17 -9.13 7.96 -15.96
C SER A 17 -8.14 8.30 -14.84
N LEU A 18 -7.99 7.43 -13.83
CA LEU A 18 -7.00 7.60 -12.76
C LEU A 18 -5.58 7.69 -13.35
N MET A 19 -5.22 6.75 -14.23
CA MET A 19 -3.93 6.74 -14.93
C MET A 19 -3.68 8.00 -15.75
N ALA A 20 -4.70 8.59 -16.36
CA ALA A 20 -4.54 9.83 -17.12
C ALA A 20 -4.07 11.00 -16.24
N HIS A 21 -4.57 11.08 -15.00
CA HIS A 21 -4.36 12.22 -14.10
C HIS A 21 -3.19 12.05 -13.13
N LEU A 22 -2.62 10.85 -13.00
CA LEU A 22 -1.46 10.63 -12.13
C LEU A 22 -0.20 11.32 -12.65
N PRO A 23 0.74 11.75 -11.78
CA PRO A 23 2.07 12.17 -12.20
C PRO A 23 2.85 11.02 -12.85
N ASP A 24 3.74 11.34 -13.79
CA ASP A 24 4.51 10.33 -14.55
C ASP A 24 5.30 9.37 -13.65
N TYR A 25 5.91 9.87 -12.57
CA TYR A 25 6.67 9.03 -11.65
C TYR A 25 5.80 7.95 -10.99
N VAL A 26 4.52 8.23 -10.74
CA VAL A 26 3.58 7.25 -10.17
C VAL A 26 3.18 6.22 -11.23
N LYS A 27 2.91 6.66 -12.47
CA LYS A 27 2.59 5.74 -13.58
C LYS A 27 3.71 4.75 -13.82
N VAL A 28 4.95 5.24 -13.88
CA VAL A 28 6.14 4.40 -14.07
C VAL A 28 6.28 3.38 -12.93
N ALA A 29 6.08 3.81 -11.68
CA ALA A 29 6.16 2.90 -10.53
C ALA A 29 5.08 1.80 -10.58
N LEU A 30 3.84 2.14 -10.94
CA LEU A 30 2.75 1.17 -11.06
C LEU A 30 2.99 0.17 -12.20
N ILE A 31 3.45 0.63 -13.36
CA ILE A 31 3.80 -0.23 -14.49
C ILE A 31 4.98 -1.15 -14.12
N ALA A 32 6.02 -0.62 -13.47
CA ALA A 32 7.15 -1.41 -13.01
C ALA A 32 6.70 -2.51 -12.03
N LYS A 33 5.81 -2.17 -11.10
CA LYS A 33 5.26 -3.14 -10.15
C LYS A 33 4.38 -4.20 -10.85
N ALA A 34 3.62 -3.84 -11.89
CA ALA A 34 2.85 -4.80 -12.69
C ALA A 34 3.76 -5.81 -13.39
N ASN A 35 4.89 -5.36 -13.94
CA ASN A 35 5.90 -6.25 -14.53
C ASN A 35 6.56 -7.13 -13.47
N GLU A 36 6.90 -6.59 -12.30
CA GLU A 36 7.52 -7.34 -11.19
C GLU A 36 6.62 -8.45 -10.66
N LEU A 37 5.31 -8.19 -10.59
CA LEU A 37 4.31 -9.14 -10.09
C LEU A 37 3.69 -10.01 -11.19
N GLU A 38 4.13 -9.84 -12.45
CA GLU A 38 3.62 -10.56 -13.62
C GLU A 38 2.08 -10.51 -13.74
N CYS A 39 1.50 -9.35 -13.45
CA CYS A 39 0.05 -9.15 -13.48
C CYS A 39 -0.36 -7.89 -14.26
N SER A 40 -1.67 -7.69 -14.42
CA SER A 40 -2.16 -6.53 -15.17
C SER A 40 -2.00 -5.24 -14.35
N LEU A 41 -1.93 -4.11 -15.06
CA LEU A 41 -1.84 -2.81 -14.42
C LEU A 41 -3.07 -2.53 -13.56
N GLU A 42 -4.25 -2.95 -14.02
CA GLU A 42 -5.52 -2.88 -13.29
C GLU A 42 -5.43 -3.64 -11.97
N ALA A 43 -4.91 -4.89 -12.00
CA ALA A 43 -4.75 -5.71 -10.81
C ALA A 43 -3.81 -5.07 -9.78
N VAL A 44 -2.71 -4.45 -10.23
CA VAL A 44 -1.81 -3.70 -9.32
C VAL A 44 -2.51 -2.51 -8.69
N ILE A 45 -3.29 -1.75 -9.46
CA ILE A 45 -3.99 -0.57 -8.96
C ILE A 45 -5.06 -0.99 -7.94
N GLU A 46 -5.85 -2.01 -8.26
CA GLU A 46 -6.83 -2.56 -7.33
C GLU A 46 -6.17 -3.06 -6.05
N MET A 47 -5.07 -3.79 -6.16
CA MET A 47 -4.37 -4.35 -5.02
C MET A 47 -3.70 -3.27 -4.17
N ALA A 48 -3.17 -2.20 -4.78
CA ALA A 48 -2.65 -1.05 -4.05
C ALA A 48 -3.74 -0.32 -3.26
N ILE A 49 -4.92 -0.13 -3.86
CA ILE A 49 -6.07 0.50 -3.19
C ILE A 49 -6.60 -0.42 -2.08
N ALA A 50 -6.80 -1.70 -2.36
CA ALA A 50 -7.26 -2.67 -1.37
C ALA A 50 -6.30 -2.77 -0.18
N SER A 51 -5.00 -2.84 -0.45
CA SER A 51 -3.98 -2.86 0.60
C SER A 51 -3.95 -1.56 1.41
N PHE A 52 -4.25 -0.40 0.81
CA PHE A 52 -4.33 0.86 1.53
C PHE A 52 -5.57 0.96 2.43
N LEU A 53 -6.69 0.35 2.01
CA LEU A 53 -7.95 0.37 2.73
C LEU A 53 -8.08 -0.74 3.78
N ASP A 54 -7.23 -1.75 3.75
CA ASP A 54 -7.17 -2.81 4.73
C ASP A 54 -6.65 -2.27 6.08
N SER A 55 -7.46 -2.34 7.13
CA SER A 55 -7.11 -1.85 8.47
C SER A 55 -5.97 -2.62 9.12
N GLU A 56 -5.70 -3.83 8.65
CA GLU A 56 -4.60 -4.67 9.15
C GLU A 56 -3.31 -4.49 8.34
N ALA A 57 -3.34 -3.70 7.27
CA ALA A 57 -2.15 -3.41 6.49
C ALA A 57 -1.19 -2.48 7.26
N LEU A 58 0.11 -2.74 7.10
CA LEU A 58 1.15 -1.91 7.69
C LEU A 58 1.04 -0.47 7.14
N SER A 59 0.80 0.45 8.06
CA SER A 59 0.64 1.87 7.77
C SER A 59 1.93 2.65 8.05
N PHE A 60 1.94 3.92 7.65
CA PHE A 60 3.04 4.82 8.00
C PHE A 60 3.11 5.09 9.51
N GLU A 61 1.95 5.09 10.17
CA GLU A 61 1.80 5.25 11.62
C GLU A 61 2.50 4.11 12.37
N ASP A 62 2.44 2.89 11.86
CA ASP A 62 3.14 1.72 12.42
C ASP A 62 4.67 1.89 12.34
N CYS A 63 5.16 2.51 11.25
CA CYS A 63 6.56 2.87 11.13
C CYS A 63 6.98 3.90 12.19
N LEU A 64 6.18 4.96 12.40
CA LEU A 64 6.45 5.98 13.41
C LEU A 64 6.39 5.42 14.84
N LEU A 65 5.43 4.53 15.13
CA LEU A 65 5.35 3.82 16.41
C LEU A 65 6.62 3.00 16.66
N SER A 66 7.06 2.24 15.66
CA SER A 66 8.27 1.44 15.74
C SER A 66 9.51 2.31 16.01
N GLN A 67 9.64 3.45 15.34
CA GLN A 67 10.73 4.40 15.58
C GLN A 67 10.69 4.98 17.00
N ARG A 68 9.50 5.34 17.52
CA ARG A 68 9.35 5.84 18.90
C ARG A 68 9.74 4.79 19.94
N LEU A 69 9.36 3.54 19.74
CA LEU A 69 9.72 2.43 20.62
C LEU A 69 11.22 2.12 20.58
N GLN A 70 11.87 2.22 19.42
CA GLN A 70 13.33 2.10 19.33
C GLN A 70 14.04 3.22 20.10
N LYS A 71 13.54 4.46 19.99
CA LYS A 71 14.08 5.62 20.72
C LYS A 71 13.91 5.48 22.24
N SER A 72 12.78 4.96 22.72
CA SER A 72 12.56 4.76 24.16
C SER A 72 13.44 3.65 24.73
N LYS A 73 13.67 2.55 23.99
CA LYS A 73 14.62 1.50 24.40
C LYS A 73 16.07 1.98 24.49
N LEU A 74 16.47 2.93 23.65
CA LEU A 74 17.80 3.53 23.69
C LEU A 74 18.00 4.36 24.97
N VAL A 75 16.98 5.14 25.39
CA VAL A 75 17.03 5.98 26.60
C VAL A 75 17.15 5.15 27.88
N GLU A 76 16.52 3.97 27.94
CA GLU A 76 16.58 3.07 29.10
C GLU A 76 17.93 2.33 29.22
N SER A 77 18.74 2.28 28.15
CA SER A 77 20.02 1.54 28.12
C SER A 77 21.24 2.33 28.64
N HIS A 78 21.08 3.63 28.90
CA HIS A 78 22.12 4.46 29.52
C HIS A 78 21.50 5.23 30.69
N PRO A 79 21.35 4.59 31.88
CA PRO A 79 21.08 5.36 33.08
C PRO A 79 22.27 6.31 33.26
N ASN A 80 21.95 7.60 33.27
CA ASN A 80 22.84 8.73 33.51
C ASN A 80 23.86 8.35 34.61
N LYS A 81 25.14 8.27 34.25
CA LYS A 81 26.23 8.04 35.21
C LYS A 81 26.51 9.29 36.02
#